data_AF-A0A9D5EMC9-F1
#
_entry.id   AF-A0A9D5EMC9-F1
#
_cell.length_a   1.000
_cell.length_b   1.000
_cell.length_c   1.000
_cell.angle_alpha   90.00
_cell.angle_beta   90.00
_cell.angle_gamma   90.00
#
_symmetry.space_group_name_H-M   'P 1'
#
loop_
_entity.id
_entity.type
_entity.pdbx_description
1 polymer ?
#
loop_
_entity_poly.entity_id
_entity_poly.type
_entity_poly.pdbx_seq_one_letter_code
_entity_poly.pdbx_strand_id
1 'polypeptide(L)'
;MTALLLTAFIFLYDGVLKRTPLGPVVMGSCRFFNVLLGASGGADGLDHLFSMPQLWVAASMGVYIAGVTWFARSDSGRSRRLDLIGGGIVMNLGLIGLAAWMMGVPVRLGWEFSTIDPAGAWNLVLALIVISITVDRRILRSLSDPSPGTVQLAVKTMLLTLLVLDALLIYYYRGEPGKPYSLACLAMLAPALLLGRWLSMT
;
A
#
# COMPACT_ATOMS: atom_id res chain seq x y z
N MET A 1 -16.62 13.26 -6.34
CA MET A 1 -16.68 13.32 -4.86
C MET A 1 -15.40 12.78 -4.21
N THR A 2 -14.93 11.59 -4.58
CA THR A 2 -13.66 10.98 -4.12
C THR A 2 -12.43 11.86 -4.36
N ALA A 3 -12.34 12.53 -5.52
CA ALA A 3 -11.27 13.49 -5.81
C ALA A 3 -11.26 14.68 -4.84
N LEU A 4 -12.42 15.24 -4.49
CA LEU A 4 -12.53 16.35 -3.53
C LEU A 4 -12.12 15.94 -2.12
N LEU A 5 -12.54 14.74 -1.68
CA LEU A 5 -12.11 14.17 -0.40
C LEU A 5 -10.60 13.95 -0.39
N LEU A 6 -10.04 13.36 -1.45
CA LEU A 6 -8.59 13.15 -1.57
C LEU A 6 -7.82 14.48 -1.53
N THR A 7 -8.28 15.49 -2.25
CA THR A 7 -7.69 16.85 -2.19
C THR A 7 -7.75 17.42 -0.78
N ALA A 8 -8.88 17.30 -0.07
CA ALA A 8 -8.99 17.76 1.31
C ALA A 8 -8.02 17.03 2.25
N PHE A 9 -7.89 15.70 2.12
CA PHE A 9 -6.95 14.91 2.91
C PHE A 9 -5.48 15.26 2.63
N ILE A 10 -5.13 15.56 1.37
CA ILE A 10 -3.78 16.02 0.99
C ILE A 10 -3.48 17.36 1.66
N PHE A 11 -4.37 18.35 1.52
CA PHE A 11 -4.17 19.66 2.16
C PHE A 11 -4.13 19.57 3.69
N LEU A 12 -4.94 18.70 4.30
CA LEU A 12 -4.95 18.50 5.75
C LEU A 12 -3.65 17.85 6.25
N TYR A 13 -3.10 16.90 5.49
CA TYR A 13 -1.80 16.28 5.78
C TYR A 13 -0.66 17.29 5.68
N ASP A 14 -0.54 17.96 4.54
CA ASP A 14 0.57 18.87 4.24
C ASP A 14 0.56 20.13 5.13
N GLY A 15 -0.63 20.57 5.56
CA GLY A 15 -0.77 21.72 6.45
C GLY A 15 -0.45 21.42 7.92
N VAL A 16 -1.25 20.57 8.57
CA VAL A 16 -1.30 20.50 10.05
C VAL A 16 -0.93 19.12 10.57
N LEU A 17 -1.42 18.06 9.93
CA LEU A 17 -1.41 16.72 10.54
C LEU A 17 -0.08 15.97 10.42
N LYS A 18 0.83 16.37 9.53
CA LYS A 18 2.19 15.80 9.43
C LYS A 18 2.95 15.80 10.76
N ARG A 19 2.66 16.76 11.67
CA ARG A 19 3.31 16.87 12.99
C ARG A 19 2.57 16.13 14.12
N THR A 20 1.39 15.58 13.85
CA THR A 20 0.49 14.98 14.86
C THR A 20 0.58 13.45 14.86
N PRO A 21 0.24 12.74 15.96
CA PRO A 21 0.12 11.27 16.00
C PRO A 21 -0.81 10.68 14.92
N LEU A 22 -1.70 11.49 14.34
CA LEU A 22 -2.65 11.09 13.29
C LEU A 22 -2.06 11.08 11.88
N GLY A 23 -0.83 11.55 11.68
CA GLY A 23 -0.15 11.56 10.37
C GLY A 23 -0.24 10.22 9.59
N PRO A 24 0.04 9.06 10.22
CA PRO A 24 -0.10 7.75 9.57
C PRO A 24 -1.52 7.43 9.09
N VAL A 25 -2.53 7.74 9.91
CA VAL A 25 -3.94 7.47 9.58
C VAL A 25 -4.37 8.32 8.39
N VAL A 26 -3.97 9.59 8.35
CA VAL A 26 -4.28 10.49 7.23
C VAL A 26 -3.60 10.03 5.95
N MET A 27 -2.31 9.69 5.99
CA MET A 27 -1.59 9.23 4.79
C MET A 27 -2.17 7.91 4.27
N GLY A 28 -2.55 7.00 5.16
CA GLY A 28 -3.30 5.78 4.82
C GLY A 28 -4.67 6.08 4.21
N SER A 29 -5.39 7.08 4.74
CA SER A 29 -6.68 7.52 4.20
C SER A 29 -6.54 8.13 2.81
N CYS A 30 -5.50 8.95 2.56
CA CYS A 30 -5.18 9.44 1.21
C CYS A 30 -5.02 8.27 0.24
N ARG A 31 -4.33 7.21 0.67
CA ARG A 31 -4.14 6.02 -0.16
C ARG A 31 -5.44 5.27 -0.42
N PHE A 32 -6.25 5.10 0.62
CA PHE A 32 -7.58 4.50 0.52
C PHE A 32 -8.45 5.23 -0.52
N PHE A 33 -8.54 6.56 -0.44
CA PHE A 33 -9.32 7.35 -1.40
C PHE A 33 -8.71 7.36 -2.80
N ASN A 34 -7.39 7.22 -2.93
CA ASN A 34 -6.73 7.10 -4.22
C ASN A 34 -7.14 5.81 -4.94
N VAL A 35 -7.19 4.68 -4.21
CA VAL A 35 -7.66 3.40 -4.76
C VAL A 35 -9.14 3.47 -5.14
N LEU A 36 -9.99 4.07 -4.30
CA LEU A 36 -11.42 4.25 -4.62
C LEU A 36 -11.63 5.20 -5.81
N LEU A 37 -10.80 6.23 -5.97
CA LEU A 37 -10.83 7.09 -7.15
C LEU A 37 -10.49 6.28 -8.41
N GLY A 38 -9.49 5.40 -8.35
CA GLY A 38 -9.18 4.47 -9.44
C GLY A 38 -10.36 3.54 -9.78
N ALA A 39 -11.01 2.97 -8.75
CA ALA A 39 -12.19 2.13 -8.93
C ALA A 39 -13.36 2.90 -9.57
N SER A 40 -13.48 4.20 -9.28
CA SER A 40 -14.55 5.02 -9.87
C SER A 40 -14.46 5.25 -11.37
N GLY A 41 -13.27 5.06 -11.97
CA GLY A 41 -13.13 5.12 -13.43
C GLY A 41 -13.75 3.93 -14.16
N GLY A 42 -14.15 2.87 -13.45
CA GLY A 42 -14.74 1.65 -14.03
C GLY A 42 -16.05 1.20 -13.38
N ALA A 43 -16.65 2.02 -12.51
CA ALA A 43 -17.91 1.66 -11.84
C ALA A 43 -19.10 2.34 -12.53
N ASP A 44 -20.17 1.56 -12.78
CA ASP A 44 -21.41 2.03 -13.42
C ASP A 44 -22.38 2.74 -12.44
N GLY A 45 -21.90 3.18 -11.27
CA GLY A 45 -22.71 3.90 -10.27
C GLY A 45 -22.02 4.08 -8.91
N LEU A 46 -22.53 5.00 -8.08
CA LEU A 46 -22.01 5.27 -6.72
C LEU A 46 -22.18 4.08 -5.78
N ASP A 47 -23.26 3.31 -5.94
CA ASP A 47 -23.55 2.13 -5.11
C ASP A 47 -22.50 1.03 -5.32
N HIS A 48 -21.94 0.98 -6.53
CA HIS A 48 -20.84 0.09 -6.86
C HIS A 48 -19.47 0.63 -6.45
N LEU A 49 -19.31 1.87 -5.97
CA LEU A 49 -17.99 2.37 -5.49
C LEU A 49 -17.65 1.93 -4.08
N PHE A 50 -18.67 1.76 -3.25
CA PHE A 50 -18.52 1.33 -1.87
C PHE A 50 -18.80 -0.17 -1.72
N SER A 51 -18.98 -0.88 -2.83
CA SER A 51 -19.14 -2.32 -2.83
C SER A 51 -17.80 -3.04 -2.68
N MET A 52 -17.86 -4.23 -2.09
CA MET A 52 -16.75 -5.16 -2.12
C MET A 52 -16.57 -5.67 -3.55
N PRO A 53 -15.33 -5.91 -4.04
CA PRO A 53 -14.07 -6.02 -3.29
C PRO A 53 -13.27 -4.73 -3.09
N GLN A 54 -13.64 -3.64 -3.75
CA GLN A 54 -12.81 -2.42 -3.87
C GLN A 54 -12.49 -1.81 -2.50
N LEU A 55 -13.50 -1.79 -1.62
CA LEU A 55 -13.39 -1.26 -0.26
C LEU A 55 -12.36 -2.02 0.57
N TRP A 56 -12.33 -3.35 0.42
CA TRP A 56 -11.39 -4.22 1.15
C TRP A 56 -9.94 -4.00 0.69
N VAL A 57 -9.75 -3.90 -0.63
CA VAL A 57 -8.44 -3.63 -1.23
C VAL A 57 -7.96 -2.23 -0.84
N ALA A 58 -8.83 -1.22 -0.94
CA ALA A 58 -8.53 0.15 -0.53
C ALA A 58 -8.15 0.22 0.96
N ALA A 59 -8.90 -0.47 1.82
CA ALA A 59 -8.62 -0.52 3.26
C ALA A 59 -7.28 -1.19 3.54
N SER A 60 -7.00 -2.34 2.92
CA SER A 60 -5.75 -3.07 3.10
C SER A 60 -4.53 -2.25 2.63
N MET A 61 -4.65 -1.54 1.50
CA MET A 61 -3.62 -0.62 0.99
C MET A 61 -3.45 0.60 1.90
N GLY A 62 -4.54 1.15 2.43
CA GLY A 62 -4.51 2.25 3.39
C GLY A 62 -3.82 1.86 4.70
N VAL A 63 -4.12 0.67 5.23
CA VAL A 63 -3.47 0.09 6.41
C VAL A 63 -1.98 -0.13 6.16
N TYR A 64 -1.62 -0.69 5.00
CA TYR A 64 -0.21 -0.86 4.62
C TYR A 64 0.54 0.48 4.66
N ILE A 65 0.02 1.52 4.00
CA ILE A 65 0.65 2.85 3.99
C ILE A 65 0.67 3.49 5.37
N ALA A 66 -0.38 3.37 6.17
CA ALA A 66 -0.37 3.86 7.55
C ALA A 66 0.77 3.21 8.35
N GLY A 67 1.00 1.91 8.18
CA GLY A 67 2.13 1.21 8.78
C GLY A 67 3.48 1.75 8.31
N VAL A 68 3.66 1.95 6.99
CA VAL A 68 4.88 2.55 6.41
C VAL A 68 5.13 3.95 6.98
N THR A 69 4.10 4.80 7.07
CA THR A 69 4.21 6.17 7.58
C THR A 69 4.55 6.19 9.07
N TRP A 70 3.98 5.29 9.87
CA TRP A 70 4.36 5.17 11.28
C TRP A 70 5.82 4.72 11.38
N PHE A 71 6.22 3.70 10.63
CA PHE A 71 7.59 3.19 10.61
C PHE A 71 8.61 4.26 10.20
N ALA A 72 8.26 5.13 9.25
CA ALA A 72 9.14 6.20 8.78
C ALA A 72 9.30 7.37 9.75
N ARG A 73 8.41 7.51 10.75
CA ARG A 73 8.34 8.70 11.61
C ARG A 73 9.43 8.77 12.67
N SER A 74 10.22 7.73 12.86
CA SER A 74 11.15 7.59 13.99
C SER A 74 12.39 8.50 13.96
N ASP A 75 12.34 9.63 13.26
CA ASP A 75 13.44 10.51 12.89
C ASP A 75 13.78 11.62 13.93
N SER A 76 13.62 11.34 15.23
CA SER A 76 13.91 12.31 16.32
C SER A 76 15.05 11.87 17.26
N GLY A 77 16.09 11.23 16.72
CA GLY A 77 17.38 11.07 17.40
C GLY A 77 17.69 9.69 17.98
N ARG A 78 16.71 8.79 18.06
CA ARG A 78 16.87 7.33 18.26
C ARG A 78 15.56 6.67 17.86
N SER A 79 15.58 5.87 16.80
CA SER A 79 14.38 5.12 16.42
C SER A 79 13.96 4.22 17.56
N ARG A 80 12.79 4.48 18.17
CA ARG A 80 12.28 3.63 19.24
C ARG A 80 11.86 2.32 18.59
N ARG A 81 12.43 1.21 19.06
CA ARG A 81 12.08 -0.13 18.54
C ARG A 81 10.57 -0.39 18.56
N LEU A 82 9.84 0.20 19.51
CA LEU A 82 8.38 0.13 19.58
C LEU A 82 7.68 0.75 18.37
N ASP A 83 8.17 1.87 17.83
CA ASP A 83 7.58 2.49 16.63
C ASP A 83 7.84 1.65 15.38
N LEU A 84 9.03 1.03 15.29
CA LEU A 84 9.38 0.12 14.20
C LEU A 84 8.55 -1.17 14.26
N ILE A 85 8.34 -1.72 15.45
CA ILE A 85 7.48 -2.90 15.66
C ILE A 85 6.02 -2.53 15.34
N GLY A 86 5.52 -1.42 15.87
CA GLY A 86 4.16 -0.95 15.64
C GLY A 86 3.87 -0.75 14.15
N GLY A 87 4.74 -0.01 13.46
CA GLY A 87 4.64 0.18 12.01
C GLY A 87 4.75 -1.14 11.23
N GLY A 88 5.65 -2.04 11.64
CA GLY A 88 5.82 -3.36 11.03
C GLY A 88 4.59 -4.26 11.17
N ILE A 89 3.94 -4.25 12.34
CA ILE A 89 2.69 -4.99 12.59
C ILE A 89 1.58 -4.43 11.70
N VAL A 90 1.40 -3.11 11.67
CA VAL A 90 0.35 -2.47 10.86
C VAL A 90 0.56 -2.72 9.36
N MET A 91 1.80 -2.67 8.87
CA MET A 91 2.13 -3.06 7.49
C MET A 91 1.72 -4.49 7.16
N ASN A 92 2.08 -5.44 8.05
CA ASN A 92 1.74 -6.84 7.87
C ASN A 92 0.23 -7.09 7.90
N LEU A 93 -0.53 -6.37 8.74
CA LEU A 93 -1.99 -6.43 8.71
C LEU A 93 -2.56 -6.04 7.35
N GLY A 94 -2.01 -5.00 6.71
CA GLY A 94 -2.39 -4.60 5.35
C GLY A 94 -2.08 -5.70 4.31
N LEU A 95 -0.89 -6.29 4.37
CA LEU A 95 -0.49 -7.37 3.45
C LEU A 95 -1.32 -8.65 3.65
N ILE A 96 -1.62 -9.01 4.89
CA ILE A 96 -2.50 -10.13 5.23
C ILE A 96 -3.92 -9.87 4.71
N GLY A 97 -4.43 -8.64 4.82
CA GLY A 97 -5.72 -8.26 4.25
C GLY A 97 -5.78 -8.48 2.74
N LEU A 98 -4.72 -8.09 2.01
CA LEU A 98 -4.61 -8.36 0.56
C LEU A 98 -4.52 -9.85 0.26
N ALA A 99 -3.72 -10.61 1.02
CA ALA A 99 -3.56 -12.05 0.83
C ALA A 99 -4.87 -12.80 1.08
N ALA A 100 -5.60 -12.45 2.14
CA ALA A 100 -6.89 -13.02 2.47
C ALA A 100 -7.89 -12.82 1.32
N TRP A 101 -7.93 -11.62 0.74
CA TRP A 101 -8.75 -11.34 -0.42
C TRP A 101 -8.35 -12.19 -1.64
N MET A 102 -7.05 -12.23 -1.99
CA MET A 102 -6.57 -13.01 -3.14
C MET A 102 -6.82 -14.52 -3.01
N MET A 103 -6.83 -15.04 -1.78
CA MET A 103 -7.13 -16.45 -1.48
C MET A 103 -8.63 -16.75 -1.38
N GLY A 104 -9.50 -15.75 -1.56
CA GLY A 104 -10.95 -15.90 -1.46
C GLY A 104 -11.45 -16.21 -0.04
N VAL A 105 -10.66 -15.92 1.01
CA VAL A 105 -11.08 -16.12 2.41
C VAL A 105 -12.41 -15.42 2.71
N PRO A 106 -12.63 -14.16 2.27
CA PRO A 106 -13.88 -13.49 2.53
C PRO A 106 -15.10 -14.16 1.87
N VAL A 107 -14.94 -14.81 0.71
CA VAL A 107 -15.99 -15.59 0.05
C VAL A 107 -16.35 -16.82 0.87
N ARG A 108 -15.33 -17.51 1.41
CA ARG A 108 -15.51 -18.67 2.29
C ARG A 108 -16.23 -18.32 3.59
N LEU A 109 -16.16 -17.06 4.01
CA LEU A 109 -16.86 -16.53 5.19
C LEU A 109 -18.31 -16.11 4.88
N GLY A 110 -18.82 -16.38 3.68
CA GLY A 110 -20.22 -16.14 3.30
C GLY A 110 -20.52 -14.71 2.86
N TRP A 111 -19.51 -13.91 2.56
CA TRP A 111 -19.68 -12.60 1.98
C TRP A 111 -19.68 -12.73 0.44
N GLU A 112 -20.60 -12.06 -0.24
CA GLU A 112 -20.69 -12.09 -1.70
C GLU A 112 -19.57 -11.25 -2.33
N PHE A 113 -18.55 -11.90 -2.87
CA PHE A 113 -17.51 -11.26 -3.65
C PHE A 113 -17.48 -11.84 -5.07
N SER A 114 -17.26 -10.98 -6.05
CA SER A 114 -16.72 -11.44 -7.34
C SER A 114 -15.28 -11.90 -7.12
N THR A 115 -15.09 -13.20 -6.87
CA THR A 115 -13.79 -13.84 -7.11
C THR A 115 -13.60 -13.90 -8.61
N ILE A 116 -12.77 -12.99 -9.10
CA ILE A 116 -12.17 -13.18 -10.41
C ILE A 116 -11.15 -14.29 -10.17
N ASP A 117 -11.26 -15.39 -10.90
CA ASP A 117 -10.24 -16.44 -10.95
C ASP A 117 -9.35 -16.14 -12.17
N PRO A 118 -8.41 -15.18 -12.07
CA PRO A 118 -7.51 -14.92 -13.18
C PRO A 118 -6.61 -16.14 -13.33
N ALA A 119 -6.47 -16.63 -14.56
CA ALA A 119 -5.42 -17.59 -14.90
C ALA A 119 -4.07 -17.04 -14.41
N GLY A 120 -3.55 -17.59 -13.30
CA GLY A 120 -2.35 -17.07 -12.63
C GLY A 120 -2.55 -16.51 -11.22
N ALA A 121 -3.73 -16.66 -10.58
CA ALA A 121 -3.96 -16.26 -9.18
C ALA A 121 -2.86 -16.76 -8.22
N TRP A 122 -2.36 -17.99 -8.43
CA TRP A 122 -1.27 -18.56 -7.64
C TRP A 122 0.05 -17.79 -7.80
N ASN A 123 0.39 -17.36 -9.01
CA ASN A 123 1.60 -16.57 -9.27
C ASN A 123 1.54 -15.20 -8.57
N LEU A 124 0.34 -14.62 -8.46
CA LEU A 124 0.11 -13.34 -7.80
C LEU A 124 0.19 -13.48 -6.27
N VAL A 125 -0.32 -14.57 -5.72
CA VAL A 125 -0.12 -14.92 -4.30
C VAL A 125 1.36 -15.14 -3.99
N LEU A 126 2.09 -15.86 -4.86
CA LEU A 126 3.54 -16.03 -4.72
C LEU A 126 4.28 -14.68 -4.77
N ALA A 127 3.90 -13.78 -5.68
CA ALA A 127 4.47 -12.43 -5.73
C ALA A 127 4.21 -11.64 -4.44
N LEU A 128 3.00 -11.75 -3.87
CA LEU A 128 2.67 -11.14 -2.59
C LEU A 128 3.51 -11.73 -1.44
N ILE A 129 3.72 -13.04 -1.41
CA ILE A 129 4.60 -13.71 -0.43
C ILE A 129 6.03 -13.17 -0.55
N VAL A 130 6.55 -13.03 -1.78
CA VAL A 130 7.90 -12.47 -2.02
C VAL A 130 7.97 -11.02 -1.52
N ILE A 131 6.93 -10.22 -1.74
CA ILE A 131 6.83 -8.85 -1.21
C ILE A 131 6.84 -8.86 0.32
N SER A 132 6.01 -9.68 0.96
CA SER A 132 5.97 -9.80 2.43
C SER A 132 7.32 -10.18 3.00
N ILE A 133 7.98 -11.21 2.45
CA ILE A 133 9.32 -11.61 2.87
C ILE A 133 10.33 -10.46 2.70
N THR A 134 10.22 -9.69 1.62
CA THR A 134 11.10 -8.54 1.37
C THR A 134 10.89 -7.44 2.41
N VAL A 135 9.63 -7.13 2.73
CA VAL A 135 9.26 -6.14 3.75
C VAL A 135 9.72 -6.59 5.14
N ASP A 136 9.45 -7.84 5.53
CA ASP A 136 9.82 -8.37 6.84
C ASP A 136 11.33 -8.42 7.03
N ARG A 137 12.09 -8.82 6.01
CA ARG A 137 13.57 -8.77 6.05
C ARG A 137 14.08 -7.36 6.30
N ARG A 138 13.43 -6.33 5.76
CA ARG A 138 13.80 -4.92 5.98
C ARG A 138 13.40 -4.43 7.38
N ILE A 139 12.23 -4.84 7.87
CA ILE A 139 11.79 -4.56 9.25
C ILE A 139 12.77 -5.18 10.24
N LEU A 140 13.08 -6.47 10.10
CA LEU A 140 14.02 -7.18 10.97
C LEU A 140 15.41 -6.52 10.99
N ARG A 141 15.94 -6.16 9.81
CA ARG A 141 17.21 -5.41 9.74
C ARG A 141 17.16 -4.08 10.48
N SER A 142 16.05 -3.35 10.38
CA SER A 142 15.87 -2.07 11.06
C SER A 142 15.68 -2.23 12.58
N LEU A 143 15.19 -3.38 13.04
CA LEU A 143 15.10 -3.69 14.48
C LEU A 143 16.47 -4.06 15.05
N SER A 144 17.29 -4.79 14.29
CA SER A 144 18.67 -5.12 14.66
C SER A 144 19.57 -3.89 14.67
N ASP A 145 19.50 -3.08 13.62
CA ASP A 145 20.23 -1.81 13.48
C ASP A 145 19.25 -0.66 13.22
N PRO A 146 18.75 0.01 14.28
CA PRO A 146 17.80 1.13 14.17
C PRO A 146 18.48 2.44 13.75
N SER A 147 19.48 2.37 12.86
CA SER A 147 20.15 3.53 12.31
C SER A 147 19.25 4.25 11.28
N PRO A 148 19.33 5.60 11.18
CA PRO A 148 18.52 6.36 10.21
C PRO A 148 18.68 5.87 8.77
N GLY A 149 19.91 5.49 8.37
CA GLY A 149 20.18 4.97 7.03
C GLY A 149 19.48 3.64 6.74
N THR A 150 19.48 2.70 7.68
CA THR A 150 18.80 1.40 7.53
C THR A 150 17.29 1.58 7.43
N VAL A 151 16.71 2.44 8.27
CA VAL A 151 15.26 2.75 8.27
C VAL A 151 14.85 3.47 6.97
N GLN A 152 15.59 4.48 6.53
CA GLN A 152 15.30 5.20 5.28
C GLN A 152 15.35 4.27 4.06
N LEU A 153 16.33 3.35 4.01
CA LEU A 153 16.41 2.35 2.94
C LEU A 153 15.24 1.35 3.00
N ALA A 154 14.80 0.97 4.20
CA ALA A 154 13.62 0.13 4.38
C ALA A 154 12.35 0.83 3.89
N VAL A 155 12.11 2.07 4.31
CA VAL A 155 10.97 2.89 3.85
C VAL A 155 10.98 3.07 2.33
N LYS A 156 12.15 3.39 1.74
CA LYS A 156 12.30 3.48 0.28
C LYS A 156 11.90 2.17 -0.41
N THR A 157 12.31 1.03 0.15
CA THR A 157 11.93 -0.29 -0.38
C THR A 157 10.42 -0.51 -0.27
N MET A 158 9.80 -0.18 0.87
CA MET A 158 8.35 -0.32 1.09
C MET A 158 7.52 0.56 0.14
N LEU A 159 7.97 1.79 -0.11
CA LEU A 159 7.34 2.68 -1.07
C LEU A 159 7.49 2.18 -2.52
N LEU A 160 8.60 1.54 -2.87
CA LEU A 160 8.76 0.91 -4.18
C LEU A 160 7.90 -0.35 -4.33
N THR A 161 7.76 -1.15 -3.26
CA THR A 161 6.86 -2.33 -3.28
C THR A 161 5.40 -1.92 -3.44
N LEU A 162 5.02 -0.71 -3.04
CA LEU A 162 3.67 -0.16 -3.29
C LEU A 162 3.32 -0.13 -4.78
N LEU A 163 4.25 0.29 -5.63
CA LEU A 163 4.06 0.32 -7.10
C LEU A 163 3.89 -1.09 -7.68
N VAL A 164 4.62 -2.05 -7.12
CA VAL A 164 4.50 -3.47 -7.49
C VAL A 164 3.14 -4.02 -7.04
N LEU A 165 2.70 -3.68 -5.82
CA LEU A 165 1.37 -4.07 -5.31
C LEU A 165 0.25 -3.51 -6.18
N ASP A 166 0.31 -2.23 -6.58
CA ASP A 166 -0.68 -1.64 -7.48
C ASP A 166 -0.77 -2.41 -8.80
N ALA A 167 0.38 -2.69 -9.41
CA ALA A 167 0.43 -3.44 -10.66
C ALA A 167 -0.13 -4.87 -10.52
N LEU A 168 0.18 -5.54 -9.41
CA LEU A 168 -0.37 -6.86 -9.09
C LEU A 168 -1.89 -6.80 -8.92
N LEU A 169 -2.41 -5.79 -8.21
CA LEU A 169 -3.84 -5.64 -7.97
C LEU A 169 -4.60 -5.31 -9.27
N ILE A 170 -4.04 -4.45 -10.12
CA ILE A 170 -4.60 -4.13 -11.44
C ILE A 170 -4.70 -5.41 -12.30
N TYR A 171 -3.65 -6.21 -12.35
CA TYR A 171 -3.64 -7.45 -13.12
C TYR A 171 -4.56 -8.51 -12.50
N TYR A 172 -4.59 -8.65 -11.18
CA TYR A 172 -5.50 -9.57 -10.49
C TYR A 172 -6.97 -9.25 -10.78
N TYR A 173 -7.32 -7.96 -10.76
CA TYR A 173 -8.71 -7.53 -10.96
C TYR A 173 -9.15 -7.54 -12.42
N ARG A 174 -8.29 -7.14 -13.38
CA ARG A 174 -8.67 -7.08 -14.79
C ARG A 174 -8.23 -8.27 -15.65
N GLY A 175 -7.34 -9.14 -15.16
CA GLY A 175 -6.73 -10.20 -15.95
C GLY A 175 -5.93 -9.68 -17.15
N GLU A 176 -5.97 -10.40 -18.28
CA GLU A 176 -5.28 -10.02 -19.52
C GLU A 176 -5.59 -8.60 -20.02
N PRO A 177 -6.86 -8.12 -20.04
CA PRO A 177 -7.18 -6.71 -20.34
C PRO A 177 -6.47 -5.69 -19.43
N GLY A 178 -6.05 -6.10 -18.24
CA GLY A 178 -5.36 -5.27 -17.24
C GLY A 178 -3.85 -5.17 -17.45
N LYS A 179 -3.27 -6.08 -18.23
CA LYS A 179 -1.83 -6.18 -18.49
C LYS A 179 -1.17 -4.86 -18.92
N PRO A 180 -1.69 -4.07 -19.89
CA PRO A 180 -1.04 -2.83 -20.28
C PRO A 180 -1.01 -1.80 -19.14
N TYR A 181 -2.06 -1.74 -18.32
CA TYR A 181 -2.14 -0.84 -17.16
C TYR A 181 -1.21 -1.29 -16.03
N SER A 182 -1.12 -2.60 -15.78
CA SER A 182 -0.17 -3.18 -14.82
C SER A 182 1.28 -2.90 -15.22
N LEU A 183 1.62 -3.10 -16.51
CA LEU A 183 2.95 -2.78 -17.03
C LEU A 183 3.25 -1.28 -16.99
N ALA A 184 2.28 -0.41 -17.28
CA ALA A 184 2.45 1.03 -17.13
C ALA A 184 2.72 1.43 -15.67
N CYS A 185 2.02 0.81 -14.71
CA CYS A 185 2.25 1.01 -13.29
C CYS A 185 3.64 0.53 -12.86
N LEU A 186 4.09 -0.64 -13.34
CA LEU A 186 5.45 -1.12 -13.11
C LEU A 186 6.50 -0.22 -13.78
N ALA A 187 6.22 0.33 -14.96
CA ALA A 187 7.14 1.25 -15.63
C ALA A 187 7.42 2.50 -14.79
N MET A 188 6.52 2.89 -13.88
CA MET A 188 6.77 3.97 -12.91
C MET A 188 7.85 3.65 -11.87
N LEU A 189 8.29 2.38 -11.73
CA LEU A 189 9.48 2.06 -10.95
C LEU A 189 10.73 2.74 -11.52
N ALA A 190 10.86 2.84 -12.85
CA ALA A 190 12.01 3.47 -13.48
C ALA A 190 12.15 4.96 -13.09
N PRO A 191 11.15 5.84 -13.28
CA PRO A 191 11.25 7.22 -12.83
C PRO A 191 11.35 7.35 -11.31
N ALA A 192 10.68 6.50 -10.53
CA ALA A 192 10.80 6.51 -9.07
C ALA A 192 12.24 6.21 -8.60
N LEU A 193 12.91 5.24 -9.23
CA LEU A 193 14.30 4.91 -8.95
C LEU A 193 15.26 5.99 -9.43
N LEU A 194 15.03 6.57 -10.61
CA LEU A 194 15.84 7.66 -11.16
C LEU A 194 15.76 8.91 -10.27
N LEU A 195 14.56 9.39 -9.95
CA LEU A 195 14.36 10.56 -9.08
C LEU A 195 14.89 10.31 -7.66
N GLY A 196 14.76 9.08 -7.16
CA GLY A 196 15.30 8.69 -5.87
C GLY A 196 16.83 8.64 -5.79
N ARG A 197 17.56 8.80 -6.91
CA ARG A 197 19.02 9.04 -6.93
C ARG A 197 19.37 10.53 -6.86
N TRP A 198 18.44 11.40 -7.28
CA TRP A 198 18.65 12.85 -7.34
C TRP A 198 18.22 13.54 -6.04
N LEU A 199 17.18 13.03 -5.39
CA LEU A 199 16.68 13.55 -4.10
C LEU A 199 17.49 13.10 -2.88
N SER A 200 18.45 12.18 -3.03
CA SER A 200 19.36 11.74 -1.96
C SER A 200 20.60 12.63 -1.81
N MET A 201 20.58 13.85 -2.36
CA MET A 201 21.67 14.83 -2.28
C MET A 201 21.16 16.17 -1.73
N THR A 202 20.75 16.20 -0.46
CA THR A 202 20.70 17.38 0.44
C THR A 202 20.36 16.88 1.83
#